data_AF-A0A6H0V2Q9-F1
#
_entry.id   AF-A0A6H0V2Q9-F1
#
_cell.length_a   1.000
_cell.length_b   1.000
_cell.length_c   1.000
_cell.angle_alpha   90.00
_cell.angle_beta   90.00
_cell.angle_gamma   90.00
#
_symmetry.space_group_name_H-M   'P 1'
#
loop_
_entity.id
_entity.type
_entity.pdbx_description
1 polymer ?
#
loop_
_entity_poly.entity_id
_entity_poly.type
_entity_poly.pdbx_seq_one_letter_code
_entity_poly.pdbx_strand_id
1 'polypeptide(L)'
;MNKYWENAIKFQEKILEVIKSISQEYQNELQIKIEDVNLPGDKDSVIGSSTAIGFCLEEFFSVKLKQLSEKFSIEFKRNSIEDQSNKVTNSSYDFYYYFNDEKFLINFKVDKGNNNAISAINKIYEDYVLNNDENIDYHYLILKAKYKINDRSKIEIIGFDSFYLEEINFDLGHHQDSRNWSSEFNKNSGRMIISNNHRETQKMPIEKISYNNTKDQITKIYNKNLQKEVDSQFDQIIHKK
;
A
#
# COMPACT_ATOMS: atom_id res chain seq x y z
N MET A 1 7.73 8.64 26.07
CA MET A 1 7.03 8.74 24.79
C MET A 1 7.73 7.77 23.83
N ASN A 2 7.00 7.08 22.96
CA ASN A 2 7.55 6.00 22.14
C ASN A 2 8.31 6.59 20.95
N LYS A 3 9.66 6.53 20.98
CA LYS A 3 10.52 7.17 19.98
C LYS A 3 10.29 6.63 18.56
N TYR A 4 10.08 5.32 18.42
CA TYR A 4 9.75 4.69 17.13
C TYR A 4 8.50 5.35 16.53
N TRP A 5 7.45 5.50 17.34
CA TRP A 5 6.20 6.12 16.90
C TRP A 5 6.34 7.62 16.62
N GLU A 6 7.12 8.35 17.42
CA GLU A 6 7.40 9.76 17.15
C GLU A 6 8.09 9.99 15.80
N ASN A 7 9.04 9.13 15.44
CA ASN A 7 9.70 9.17 14.14
C ASN A 7 8.71 8.87 13.01
N ALA A 8 7.84 7.87 13.20
CA ALA A 8 6.78 7.54 12.25
C ALA A 8 5.87 8.74 11.96
N ILE A 9 5.35 9.38 13.01
CA ILE A 9 4.47 10.56 12.84
C ILE A 9 5.20 11.70 12.12
N LYS A 10 6.45 12.01 12.49
CA LYS A 10 7.24 13.06 11.82
C LYS A 10 7.43 12.77 10.33
N PHE A 11 7.70 11.52 9.97
CA PHE A 11 7.83 11.12 8.58
C PHE A 11 6.47 11.25 7.84
N GLN A 12 5.40 10.74 8.44
CA GLN A 12 4.05 10.79 7.89
C GLN A 12 3.59 12.21 7.62
N GLU A 13 3.83 13.15 8.54
CA GLU A 13 3.52 14.57 8.37
C GLU A 13 4.27 15.16 7.15
N LYS A 14 5.58 14.90 7.05
CA LYS A 14 6.41 15.39 5.93
C LYS A 14 5.95 14.84 4.59
N ILE A 15 5.73 13.53 4.47
CA ILE A 15 5.32 12.95 3.19
C ILE A 15 3.90 13.40 2.80
N LEU A 16 3.01 13.61 3.78
CA LEU A 16 1.68 14.19 3.53
C LEU A 16 1.76 15.64 3.06
N GLU A 17 2.69 16.44 3.60
CA GLU A 17 2.95 17.80 3.12
C GLU A 17 3.42 17.78 1.65
N VAL A 18 4.40 16.93 1.34
CA VAL A 18 4.93 16.80 -0.02
C VAL A 18 3.84 16.38 -1.00
N ILE A 19 3.05 15.35 -0.68
CA ILE A 19 2.03 14.86 -1.63
C ILE A 19 0.88 15.86 -1.82
N LYS A 20 0.52 16.62 -0.78
CA LYS A 20 -0.44 17.73 -0.90
C LYS A 20 0.12 18.85 -1.78
N SER A 21 1.41 19.16 -1.67
CA SER A 21 2.04 20.17 -2.53
C SER A 21 1.99 19.78 -4.00
N ILE A 22 2.14 18.48 -4.32
CA ILE A 22 1.98 17.96 -5.69
C ILE A 22 0.57 18.25 -6.21
N SER A 23 -0.49 17.92 -5.47
CA SER A 23 -1.85 18.15 -5.97
C SER A 23 -2.19 19.64 -6.08
N GLN A 24 -1.69 20.46 -5.14
CA GLN A 24 -1.89 21.92 -5.13
C GLN A 24 -1.26 22.62 -6.34
N GLU A 25 -0.12 22.14 -6.85
CA GLU A 25 0.51 22.63 -8.09
C GLU A 25 -0.49 22.59 -9.27
N TYR A 26 -1.39 21.61 -9.27
CA TYR A 26 -2.40 21.41 -10.30
C TYR A 26 -3.80 21.89 -9.87
N GLN A 27 -3.89 22.73 -8.84
CA GLN A 27 -5.17 23.19 -8.28
C GLN A 27 -6.10 22.04 -7.87
N ASN A 28 -5.52 20.90 -7.49
CA ASN A 28 -6.19 19.63 -7.19
C ASN A 28 -6.98 19.02 -8.36
N GLU A 29 -6.75 19.47 -9.59
CA GLU A 29 -7.40 18.95 -10.80
C GLU A 29 -6.39 18.38 -11.79
N LEU A 30 -6.58 17.13 -12.19
CA LEU A 30 -5.79 16.44 -13.19
C LEU A 30 -6.66 16.06 -14.39
N GLN A 31 -6.03 15.93 -15.55
CA GLN A 31 -6.70 15.54 -16.78
C GLN A 31 -5.90 14.46 -17.51
N ILE A 32 -6.59 13.44 -17.99
CA ILE A 32 -6.03 12.43 -18.90
C ILE A 32 -6.58 12.74 -20.29
N LYS A 33 -5.70 13.10 -21.22
CA LYS A 33 -6.04 13.36 -22.61
C LYS A 33 -5.33 12.36 -23.53
N ILE A 34 -6.00 11.97 -24.60
CA ILE A 34 -5.35 11.44 -25.80
C ILE A 34 -5.62 12.46 -26.90
N GLU A 35 -4.55 13.04 -27.45
CA GLU A 35 -4.62 14.25 -28.27
C GLU A 35 -5.40 15.36 -27.52
N ASP A 36 -6.54 15.81 -28.05
CA ASP A 36 -7.40 16.81 -27.45
C ASP A 36 -8.69 16.24 -26.84
N VAL A 37 -8.85 14.91 -26.83
CA VAL A 37 -10.06 14.25 -26.33
C VAL A 37 -9.96 14.00 -24.83
N ASN A 38 -10.94 14.52 -24.09
CA ASN A 38 -11.06 14.28 -22.64
C ASN A 38 -11.76 12.94 -22.37
N LEU A 39 -10.98 11.86 -22.27
CA LEU A 39 -11.51 10.50 -22.16
C LEU A 39 -12.43 10.24 -20.95
N PRO A 40 -12.20 10.79 -19.74
CA PRO A 40 -13.13 10.61 -18.63
C PRO A 40 -14.49 11.27 -18.85
N GLY A 41 -14.61 12.22 -19.80
CA GLY A 41 -15.84 12.98 -20.06
C GLY A 41 -16.60 12.57 -21.30
N ASP A 42 -16.05 11.62 -22.07
CA ASP A 42 -16.74 11.06 -23.21
C ASP A 42 -17.71 9.97 -22.73
N LYS A 43 -19.00 10.11 -23.09
CA LYS A 43 -20.07 9.15 -22.75
C LYS A 43 -19.86 7.77 -23.39
N ASP A 44 -19.11 7.71 -24.48
CA ASP A 44 -18.80 6.47 -25.20
C ASP A 44 -17.48 5.84 -24.68
N SER A 45 -16.82 6.50 -23.72
CA SER A 45 -15.59 6.03 -23.07
C SER A 45 -15.86 5.37 -21.73
N VAL A 46 -15.32 4.17 -21.55
CA VAL A 46 -15.37 3.43 -20.27
C VAL A 46 -14.30 3.89 -19.26
N ILE A 47 -13.40 4.79 -19.66
CA ILE A 47 -12.24 5.21 -18.86
C ILE A 47 -12.67 5.88 -17.56
N GLY A 48 -13.73 6.69 -17.57
CA GLY A 48 -14.24 7.37 -16.37
C GLY A 48 -14.61 6.42 -15.22
N SER A 49 -14.99 5.18 -15.54
CA SER A 49 -15.29 4.10 -14.58
C SER A 49 -14.16 3.08 -14.39
N SER A 50 -13.07 3.18 -15.17
CA SER A 50 -12.03 2.16 -15.23
C SER A 50 -11.02 2.28 -14.09
N THR A 51 -10.45 1.14 -13.68
CA THR A 51 -9.27 1.08 -12.80
C THR A 51 -8.03 1.69 -13.45
N ALA A 52 -8.04 1.90 -14.77
CA ALA A 52 -6.95 2.54 -15.51
C ALA A 52 -6.60 3.95 -14.97
N ILE A 53 -7.61 4.73 -14.57
CA ILE A 53 -7.37 6.05 -13.94
C ILE A 53 -6.55 5.87 -12.66
N GLY A 54 -6.85 4.82 -11.89
CA GLY A 54 -6.12 4.52 -10.67
C GLY A 54 -4.64 4.27 -10.95
N PHE A 55 -4.33 3.41 -11.92
CA PHE A 55 -2.94 3.16 -12.34
C PHE A 55 -2.23 4.43 -12.81
N CYS A 56 -2.88 5.27 -13.63
CA CYS A 56 -2.30 6.54 -14.06
C CYS A 56 -1.97 7.47 -12.90
N LEU A 57 -2.83 7.53 -11.88
CA LEU A 57 -2.60 8.36 -10.69
C LEU A 57 -1.49 7.81 -9.80
N GLU A 58 -1.45 6.49 -9.58
CA GLU A 58 -0.36 5.82 -8.85
C GLU A 58 1.01 6.11 -9.50
N GLU A 59 1.08 6.01 -10.82
CA GLU A 59 2.27 6.37 -11.60
C GLU A 59 2.62 7.86 -11.47
N PHE A 60 1.64 8.74 -11.68
CA PHE A 60 1.83 10.19 -11.62
C PHE A 60 2.42 10.63 -10.27
N PHE A 61 1.80 10.20 -9.16
CA PHE A 61 2.29 10.56 -7.83
C PHE A 61 3.64 9.94 -7.52
N SER A 62 3.88 8.68 -7.91
CA SER A 62 5.17 8.02 -7.69
C SER A 62 6.31 8.75 -8.42
N VAL A 63 6.09 9.19 -9.66
CA VAL A 63 7.09 9.95 -10.43
C VAL A 63 7.33 11.33 -9.80
N LYS A 64 6.27 12.04 -9.40
CA LYS A 64 6.40 13.35 -8.75
C LYS A 64 7.11 13.25 -7.39
N LEU A 65 6.80 12.23 -6.60
CA LEU A 65 7.48 11.96 -5.32
C LEU A 65 8.96 11.66 -5.51
N LYS A 66 9.35 10.92 -6.56
CA LYS A 66 10.76 10.71 -6.95
C LYS A 66 11.47 12.03 -7.29
N GLN A 67 10.84 12.87 -8.11
CA GLN A 67 11.43 14.15 -8.50
C GLN A 67 11.63 15.08 -7.30
N LEU A 68 10.71 15.02 -6.34
CA LEU A 68 10.79 15.83 -5.13
C LEU A 68 11.70 15.21 -4.06
N SER A 69 11.92 13.89 -4.03
CA SER A 69 12.78 13.26 -3.02
C SER A 69 14.24 13.73 -3.10
N GLU A 70 14.73 14.08 -4.29
CA GLU A 70 16.06 14.71 -4.47
C GLU A 70 16.15 16.06 -3.74
N LYS A 71 15.06 16.81 -3.68
CA LYS A 71 14.96 18.11 -2.97
C LYS A 71 14.89 17.95 -1.45
N PHE A 72 14.47 16.79 -0.95
CA PHE A 72 14.32 16.51 0.48
C PHE A 72 15.43 15.62 1.06
N SER A 73 16.50 15.39 0.30
CA SER A 73 17.62 14.51 0.68
C SER A 73 17.15 13.12 1.08
N ILE A 74 16.20 12.55 0.33
CA ILE A 74 15.69 11.20 0.63
C ILE A 74 16.01 10.22 -0.47
N GLU A 75 16.57 9.08 -0.07
CA GLU A 75 16.86 7.97 -0.98
C GLU A 75 15.55 7.28 -1.37
N PHE A 76 15.01 7.70 -2.52
CA PHE A 76 13.90 7.03 -3.16
C PHE A 76 14.42 5.86 -3.98
N LYS A 77 14.01 4.64 -3.62
CA LYS A 77 14.05 3.52 -4.56
C LYS A 77 12.64 3.08 -4.87
N ARG A 78 12.31 3.19 -6.15
CA ARG A 78 11.20 2.48 -6.76
C ARG A 78 11.71 1.12 -7.17
N ASN A 79 10.89 0.10 -6.97
CA ASN A 79 11.09 -1.18 -7.65
C ASN A 79 10.82 -0.95 -9.16
N SER A 80 11.73 -0.27 -9.87
CA SER A 80 11.64 -0.08 -11.31
C SER A 80 12.30 -1.24 -12.04
N ILE A 81 11.82 -1.44 -13.27
CA ILE A 81 12.20 -2.44 -14.30
C ILE A 81 13.72 -2.57 -14.55
N GLU A 82 14.57 -1.70 -13.97
CA GLU A 82 16.03 -1.76 -14.08
C GLU A 82 16.64 -2.99 -13.38
N ASP A 83 15.98 -3.54 -12.35
CA ASP A 83 16.27 -4.90 -11.87
C ASP A 83 15.51 -5.93 -12.71
N GLN A 84 16.04 -6.22 -13.91
CA GLN A 84 15.45 -7.15 -14.89
C GLN A 84 15.27 -8.60 -14.38
N SER A 85 15.59 -8.92 -13.13
CA SER A 85 15.33 -10.22 -12.50
C SER A 85 14.02 -10.27 -11.70
N ASN A 86 13.40 -9.14 -11.33
CA ASN A 86 12.19 -9.12 -10.50
C ASN A 86 11.16 -8.11 -11.01
N LYS A 87 10.20 -8.60 -11.80
CA LYS A 87 9.02 -7.83 -12.25
C LYS A 87 8.36 -7.12 -11.06
N VAL A 88 7.99 -5.85 -11.29
CA VAL A 88 7.29 -4.86 -10.44
C VAL A 88 6.06 -5.40 -9.69
N THR A 89 5.56 -6.59 -10.02
CA THR A 89 4.48 -7.31 -9.32
C THR A 89 4.94 -8.10 -8.08
N ASN A 90 6.20 -8.02 -7.66
CA ASN A 90 6.75 -8.89 -6.61
C ASN A 90 6.86 -8.25 -5.22
N SER A 91 6.65 -6.95 -5.05
CA SER A 91 6.74 -6.29 -3.74
C SER A 91 5.36 -5.86 -3.24
N SER A 92 5.24 -5.79 -1.93
CA SER A 92 4.10 -5.28 -1.19
C SER A 92 4.07 -3.75 -1.16
N TYR A 93 5.19 -3.06 -1.39
CA TYR A 93 5.27 -1.60 -1.38
C TYR A 93 5.69 -1.05 -2.76
N ASP A 94 5.38 0.21 -3.02
CA ASP A 94 5.62 0.88 -4.30
C ASP A 94 7.00 1.56 -4.32
N PHE A 95 7.40 2.10 -3.16
CA PHE A 95 8.69 2.73 -2.93
C PHE A 95 9.05 2.73 -1.44
N TYR A 96 10.31 3.00 -1.11
CA TYR A 96 10.74 3.18 0.27
C TYR A 96 11.64 4.40 0.46
N TYR A 97 11.75 4.86 1.70
CA TYR A 97 12.55 6.01 2.14
C TYR A 97 13.37 5.65 3.39
N TYR A 98 14.55 6.25 3.55
CA TYR A 98 15.27 6.25 4.83
C TYR A 98 15.07 7.59 5.55
N PHE A 99 14.77 7.55 6.85
CA PHE A 99 14.60 8.75 7.66
C PHE A 99 14.97 8.45 9.12
N ASN A 100 15.85 9.27 9.71
CA ASN A 100 16.37 9.07 11.07
C ASN A 100 16.89 7.63 11.34
N ASP A 101 17.66 7.08 10.39
CA ASP A 101 18.22 5.72 10.45
C ASP A 101 17.19 4.58 10.47
N GLU A 102 15.92 4.89 10.16
CA GLU A 102 14.82 3.92 10.02
C GLU A 102 14.36 3.84 8.56
N LYS A 103 13.77 2.71 8.16
CA LYS A 103 13.31 2.47 6.79
C LYS A 103 11.79 2.50 6.70
N PHE A 104 11.25 3.31 5.80
CA PHE A 104 9.82 3.49 5.58
C PHE A 104 9.41 2.85 4.26
N LEU A 105 8.75 1.70 4.32
CA LEU A 105 8.12 1.04 3.17
C LEU A 105 6.77 1.69 2.91
N ILE A 106 6.50 2.11 1.67
CA ILE A 106 5.30 2.88 1.35
C ILE A 106 4.48 2.16 0.29
N ASN A 107 3.29 1.74 0.69
CA ASN A 107 2.26 1.24 -0.21
C ASN A 107 1.35 2.40 -0.59
N PHE A 108 1.57 2.93 -1.79
CA PHE A 108 0.77 4.00 -2.36
C PHE A 108 -0.47 3.41 -3.02
N LYS A 109 -1.61 4.03 -2.73
CA LYS A 109 -2.90 3.63 -3.31
C LYS A 109 -3.68 4.85 -3.70
N VAL A 110 -4.55 4.65 -4.68
CA VAL A 110 -5.57 5.62 -5.03
C VAL A 110 -6.96 5.05 -4.78
N ASP A 111 -7.85 5.90 -4.31
CA ASP A 111 -9.17 5.49 -3.85
C ASP A 111 -10.27 6.36 -4.44
N LYS A 112 -11.16 5.72 -5.21
CA LYS A 112 -12.39 6.33 -5.76
C LYS A 112 -13.58 6.20 -4.79
N GLY A 113 -13.35 5.68 -3.58
CA GLY A 113 -14.32 5.66 -2.48
C GLY A 113 -14.53 4.32 -1.77
N ASN A 114 -13.81 3.25 -2.14
CA ASN A 114 -13.92 1.92 -1.49
C ASN A 114 -12.71 1.00 -1.80
N ASN A 115 -11.47 1.47 -1.58
CA ASN A 115 -10.28 0.63 -1.69
C ASN A 115 -9.64 0.35 -0.32
N ASN A 116 -10.04 -0.77 0.30
CA ASN A 116 -9.52 -1.25 1.59
C ASN A 116 -8.44 -2.32 1.45
N ALA A 117 -8.21 -2.82 0.23
CA ALA A 117 -7.17 -3.81 -0.01
C ALA A 117 -5.81 -3.13 -0.05
N ILE A 118 -4.87 -3.67 0.71
CA ILE A 118 -3.46 -3.24 0.69
C ILE A 118 -2.68 -4.24 -0.16
N SER A 119 -1.75 -4.98 0.44
CA SER A 119 -0.95 -6.00 -0.23
C SER A 119 -1.25 -7.41 0.30
N ALA A 120 -0.86 -8.42 -0.49
CA ALA A 120 -0.92 -9.83 -0.08
C ALA A 120 -0.09 -10.03 1.18
N ILE A 121 -0.63 -10.76 2.17
CA ILE A 121 0.08 -10.98 3.45
C ILE A 121 1.45 -11.64 3.23
N ASN A 122 1.55 -12.57 2.28
CA ASN A 122 2.81 -13.25 1.95
C ASN A 122 3.85 -12.25 1.43
N LYS A 123 3.43 -11.24 0.65
CA LYS A 123 4.31 -10.18 0.17
C LYS A 123 4.74 -9.23 1.27
N ILE A 124 3.83 -8.90 2.17
CA ILE A 124 4.17 -8.10 3.35
C ILE A 124 5.18 -8.85 4.20
N TYR A 125 4.96 -10.15 4.47
CA TYR A 125 5.90 -10.99 5.20
C TYR A 125 7.28 -11.05 4.52
N GLU A 126 7.34 -11.32 3.21
CA GLU A 126 8.60 -11.33 2.45
C GLU A 126 9.36 -10.00 2.61
N ASP A 127 8.70 -8.86 2.40
CA ASP A 127 9.37 -7.55 2.36
C ASP A 127 9.66 -6.93 3.72
N TYR A 128 8.74 -7.10 4.68
CA TYR A 128 8.78 -6.44 5.97
C TYR A 128 9.37 -7.32 7.07
N VAL A 129 9.28 -8.65 6.94
CA VAL A 129 9.75 -9.59 7.98
C VAL A 129 11.03 -10.30 7.56
N LEU A 130 11.10 -10.86 6.34
CA LEU A 130 12.23 -11.67 5.89
C LEU A 130 13.38 -10.84 5.32
N ASN A 131 13.08 -9.86 4.47
CA ASN A 131 14.09 -9.03 3.79
C ASN A 131 14.53 -7.83 4.65
N ASN A 132 14.47 -7.96 5.98
CA ASN A 132 14.81 -6.88 6.89
C ASN A 132 16.32 -6.85 7.21
N ASP A 133 16.82 -5.66 7.51
CA ASP A 133 18.13 -5.50 8.15
C ASP A 133 17.88 -5.56 9.66
N GLU A 134 18.57 -6.44 10.38
CA GLU A 134 18.40 -6.58 11.83
C GLU A 134 18.80 -5.32 12.62
N ASN A 135 19.57 -4.42 12.00
CA ASN A 135 20.03 -3.17 12.62
C ASN A 135 19.15 -1.97 12.33
N ILE A 136 18.09 -2.14 11.52
CA ILE A 136 17.21 -1.05 11.09
C ILE A 136 15.77 -1.41 11.40
N ASP A 137 15.07 -0.50 12.06
CA ASP A 137 13.64 -0.59 12.27
C ASP A 137 12.87 -0.20 11.00
N TYR A 138 11.86 -1.01 10.65
CA TYR A 138 11.06 -0.84 9.44
C TYR A 138 9.68 -0.32 9.81
N HIS A 139 9.17 0.65 9.04
CA HIS A 139 7.81 1.16 9.12
C HIS A 139 7.05 0.84 7.84
N TYR A 140 5.79 0.42 7.95
CA TYR A 140 4.96 0.11 6.79
C TYR A 140 3.80 1.10 6.66
N LEU A 141 3.98 2.12 5.81
CA LEU A 141 3.02 3.19 5.59
C LEU A 141 2.10 2.86 4.41
N ILE A 142 0.79 2.90 4.65
CA ILE A 142 -0.23 2.96 3.61
C ILE A 142 -0.52 4.43 3.36
N LEU A 143 -0.33 4.89 2.13
CA LEU A 143 -0.60 6.27 1.72
C LEU A 143 -1.65 6.27 0.61
N LYS A 144 -2.80 6.88 0.86
CA LYS A 144 -3.95 6.90 -0.05
C LYS A 144 -4.24 8.30 -0.57
N ALA A 145 -4.29 8.48 -1.89
CA ALA A 145 -4.88 9.66 -2.51
C ALA A 145 -6.33 9.38 -2.92
N LYS A 146 -7.25 10.17 -2.37
CA LYS A 146 -8.69 10.06 -2.67
C LYS A 146 -9.01 10.93 -3.87
N TYR A 147 -9.78 10.39 -4.81
CA TYR A 147 -10.18 11.13 -6.00
C TYR A 147 -11.63 10.87 -6.39
N LYS A 148 -12.19 11.80 -7.16
CA LYS A 148 -13.45 11.61 -7.89
C LYS A 148 -13.32 12.19 -9.29
N ILE A 149 -14.24 11.83 -10.18
CA ILE A 149 -14.42 12.54 -11.45
C ILE A 149 -15.45 13.63 -11.19
N ASN A 150 -15.10 14.89 -11.45
CA ASN A 150 -16.00 16.02 -11.25
C ASN A 150 -16.88 16.29 -12.48
N ASP A 151 -17.79 17.26 -12.37
CA ASP A 151 -18.76 17.58 -13.43
C ASP A 151 -18.11 18.10 -14.72
N ARG A 152 -16.85 18.55 -14.64
CA ARG A 152 -16.03 18.96 -15.78
C ARG A 152 -15.24 17.80 -16.38
N SER A 153 -15.53 16.58 -15.94
CA SER A 153 -14.84 15.36 -16.35
C SER A 153 -13.34 15.40 -16.13
N LYS A 154 -12.92 16.06 -15.04
CA LYS A 154 -11.55 16.05 -14.56
C LYS A 154 -11.43 15.14 -13.35
N ILE A 155 -10.22 14.67 -13.11
CA ILE A 155 -9.88 13.97 -11.88
C ILE A 155 -9.64 15.02 -10.80
N GLU A 156 -10.48 15.05 -9.79
CA GLU A 156 -10.35 15.94 -8.63
C GLU A 156 -9.74 15.16 -7.46
N ILE A 157 -8.59 15.61 -6.96
CA ILE A 157 -7.97 15.07 -5.74
C ILE A 157 -8.67 15.71 -4.54
N ILE A 158 -9.45 14.92 -3.81
CA ILE A 158 -10.31 15.40 -2.72
C ILE A 158 -9.68 15.28 -1.33
N GLY A 159 -8.56 14.56 -1.22
CA GLY A 159 -7.84 14.44 0.03
C GLY A 159 -6.86 13.29 0.06
N PHE A 160 -6.19 13.16 1.20
CA PHE A 160 -5.23 12.10 1.47
C PHE A 160 -5.58 11.43 2.80
N ASP A 161 -5.34 10.13 2.89
CA ASP A 161 -5.42 9.35 4.12
C ASP A 161 -4.14 8.52 4.22
N SER A 162 -3.65 8.31 5.44
CA SER A 162 -2.48 7.47 5.64
C SER A 162 -2.46 6.83 7.01
N PHE A 163 -1.81 5.67 7.09
CA PHE A 163 -1.69 4.91 8.32
C PHE A 163 -0.58 3.88 8.27
N TYR A 164 -0.08 3.54 9.43
CA TYR A 164 0.93 2.49 9.60
C TYR A 164 0.28 1.12 9.82
N LEU A 165 0.94 0.02 9.47
CA LEU A 165 0.49 -1.29 9.93
C LEU A 165 0.65 -1.41 11.46
N GLU A 166 1.64 -0.72 11.99
CA GLU A 166 2.06 -0.76 13.38
C GLU A 166 1.06 -0.08 14.34
N GLU A 167 0.16 0.77 13.84
CA GLU A 167 -0.94 1.33 14.63
C GLU A 167 -2.12 0.36 14.79
N ILE A 168 -2.08 -0.82 14.14
CA ILE A 168 -3.16 -1.82 14.16
C ILE A 168 -2.73 -3.05 14.96
N ASN A 169 -3.61 -3.52 15.85
CA ASN A 169 -3.42 -4.72 16.62
C ASN A 169 -4.04 -5.94 15.92
N PHE A 170 -3.25 -6.67 15.15
CA PHE A 170 -3.74 -7.82 14.40
C PHE A 170 -4.00 -9.07 15.24
N ASP A 171 -3.57 -9.12 16.51
CA ASP A 171 -3.94 -10.21 17.43
C ASP A 171 -5.44 -10.20 17.75
N LEU A 172 -6.12 -9.07 17.58
CA LEU A 172 -7.57 -8.93 17.76
C LEU A 172 -8.39 -9.31 16.52
N GLY A 173 -7.72 -9.71 15.44
CA GLY A 173 -8.34 -10.16 14.20
C GLY A 173 -7.83 -9.41 12.98
N HIS A 174 -8.06 -10.00 11.80
CA HIS A 174 -7.75 -9.41 10.51
C HIS A 174 -8.67 -10.00 9.43
N HIS A 175 -8.75 -9.33 8.27
CA HIS A 175 -9.48 -9.81 7.11
C HIS A 175 -8.55 -9.92 5.89
N GLN A 176 -8.78 -10.93 5.05
CA GLN A 176 -8.09 -11.13 3.78
C GLN A 176 -9.12 -11.36 2.67
N ASP A 177 -8.84 -10.90 1.45
CA ASP A 177 -9.70 -11.23 0.30
C ASP A 177 -9.58 -12.70 -0.13
N SER A 178 -10.66 -13.24 -0.69
CA SER A 178 -10.77 -14.65 -1.10
C SER A 178 -10.18 -14.93 -2.49
N ARG A 179 -9.41 -14.01 -3.08
CA ARG A 179 -9.02 -14.07 -4.49
C ARG A 179 -7.88 -15.07 -4.76
N ASN A 180 -8.18 -16.37 -4.74
CA ASN A 180 -7.44 -17.39 -5.49
C ASN A 180 -8.24 -17.72 -6.76
N TRP A 181 -7.83 -17.20 -7.93
CA TRP A 181 -8.55 -17.40 -9.21
C TRP A 181 -8.01 -18.62 -10.00
N SER A 182 -7.20 -19.49 -9.38
CA SER A 182 -6.60 -20.68 -10.00
C SER A 182 -6.51 -21.85 -9.01
N SER A 183 -6.44 -23.08 -9.53
CA SER A 183 -6.10 -24.29 -8.76
C SER A 183 -4.65 -24.32 -8.26
N GLU A 184 -3.80 -23.44 -8.82
CA GLU A 184 -2.43 -23.21 -8.39
C GLU A 184 -2.37 -22.07 -7.36
N PHE A 185 -1.52 -22.24 -6.34
CA PHE A 185 -1.27 -21.23 -5.31
C PHE A 185 -0.72 -19.94 -5.93
N ASN A 186 -1.38 -18.81 -5.63
CA ASN A 186 -0.92 -17.50 -6.06
C ASN A 186 -0.40 -16.72 -4.86
N LYS A 187 0.91 -16.51 -4.77
CA LYS A 187 1.54 -15.72 -3.69
C LYS A 187 1.02 -14.28 -3.56
N ASN A 188 0.30 -13.78 -4.56
CA ASN A 188 -0.33 -12.46 -4.58
C ASN A 188 -1.82 -12.49 -4.16
N SER A 189 -2.37 -13.65 -3.78
CA SER A 189 -3.71 -13.78 -3.20
C SER A 189 -3.71 -13.49 -1.70
N GLY A 190 -4.90 -13.34 -1.10
CA GLY A 190 -5.03 -13.09 0.33
C GLY A 190 -4.54 -11.70 0.71
N ARG A 191 -4.99 -10.67 -0.02
CA ARG A 191 -4.67 -9.29 0.35
C ARG A 191 -5.30 -8.94 1.66
N MET A 192 -4.51 -8.34 2.56
CA MET A 192 -5.07 -7.80 3.79
C MET A 192 -6.08 -6.70 3.46
N ILE A 193 -7.22 -6.76 4.13
CA ILE A 193 -8.31 -5.79 4.01
C ILE A 193 -8.38 -4.99 5.30
N ILE A 194 -8.05 -3.71 5.20
CA ILE A 194 -8.05 -2.78 6.34
C ILE A 194 -9.06 -1.68 6.05
N SER A 195 -10.22 -1.79 6.69
CA SER A 195 -11.27 -0.76 6.66
C SER A 195 -11.04 0.29 7.75
N ASN A 196 -11.67 1.46 7.62
CA ASN A 196 -11.62 2.51 8.64
C ASN A 196 -12.14 2.00 10.00
N ASN A 197 -13.25 1.26 10.00
CA ASN A 197 -13.78 0.67 11.22
C ASN A 197 -12.80 -0.32 11.87
N HIS A 198 -12.09 -1.11 11.06
CA HIS A 198 -11.05 -2.00 11.59
C HIS A 198 -9.91 -1.22 12.24
N ARG A 199 -9.42 -0.15 11.58
CA ARG A 199 -8.40 0.75 12.15
C ARG A 199 -8.85 1.41 13.45
N GLU A 200 -10.12 1.80 13.54
CA GLU A 200 -10.66 2.50 14.70
C GLU A 200 -10.87 1.57 15.90
N THR A 201 -11.33 0.34 15.65
CA THR A 201 -11.67 -0.62 16.70
C THR A 201 -10.49 -1.48 17.15
N GLN A 202 -9.45 -1.62 16.32
CA GLN A 202 -8.29 -2.49 16.57
C GLN A 202 -6.99 -1.69 16.76
N LYS A 203 -7.03 -0.55 17.46
CA LYS A 203 -5.84 0.28 17.67
C LYS A 203 -4.81 -0.39 18.58
N MET A 204 -3.55 -0.29 18.18
CA MET A 204 -2.42 -0.62 19.02
C MET A 204 -2.22 0.49 20.09
N PRO A 205 -2.07 0.15 21.38
CA PRO A 205 -1.63 1.11 22.38
C PRO A 205 -0.27 1.71 22.01
N ILE A 206 -0.09 3.02 22.16
CA ILE A 206 1.11 3.74 21.68
C ILE A 206 2.40 3.12 22.21
N GLU A 207 2.41 2.67 23.46
CA GLU A 207 3.54 2.01 24.11
C GLU A 207 3.91 0.65 23.53
N LYS A 208 2.99 0.02 22.77
CA LYS A 208 3.19 -1.26 22.09
C LYS A 208 3.46 -1.12 20.59
N ILE A 209 3.38 0.09 20.02
CA ILE A 209 3.69 0.34 18.62
C ILE A 209 5.19 0.14 18.40
N SER A 210 5.58 -0.90 17.70
CA SER A 210 6.98 -1.14 17.32
C SER A 210 7.07 -2.02 16.10
N TYR A 211 8.21 -1.96 15.41
CA TYR A 211 8.53 -2.87 14.32
C TYR A 211 8.40 -4.33 14.78
N ASN A 212 9.08 -4.71 15.87
CA ASN A 212 9.10 -6.10 16.34
C ASN A 212 7.71 -6.65 16.72
N ASN A 213 6.87 -5.84 17.37
CA ASN A 213 5.52 -6.29 17.72
C ASN A 213 4.68 -6.59 16.47
N THR A 214 4.75 -5.70 15.47
CA THR A 214 4.03 -5.87 14.20
C THR A 214 4.62 -7.02 13.38
N LYS A 215 5.96 -7.16 13.35
CA LYS A 215 6.69 -8.27 12.74
C LYS A 215 6.19 -9.62 13.27
N ASP A 216 6.06 -9.75 14.59
CA ASP A 216 5.57 -10.97 15.23
C ASP A 216 4.12 -11.27 14.82
N GLN A 217 3.26 -10.24 14.80
CA GLN A 217 1.86 -10.39 14.39
C GLN A 217 1.72 -10.83 12.93
N ILE A 218 2.46 -10.21 12.01
CA ILE A 218 2.48 -10.60 10.59
C ILE A 218 3.01 -12.02 10.42
N THR A 219 4.05 -12.41 11.17
CA THR A 219 4.61 -13.77 11.16
C THR A 219 3.56 -14.81 11.60
N LYS A 220 2.80 -14.53 12.67
CA LYS A 220 1.71 -15.42 13.13
C LYS A 220 0.64 -15.60 12.05
N ILE A 221 0.25 -14.52 11.37
CA ILE A 221 -0.76 -14.60 10.29
C ILE A 221 -0.24 -15.44 9.14
N TYR A 222 1.00 -15.19 8.69
CA TYR A 222 1.63 -15.94 7.61
C TYR A 222 1.69 -17.44 7.93
N ASN A 223 2.20 -17.81 9.11
CA ASN A 223 2.30 -19.22 9.53
C ASN A 223 0.93 -19.90 9.62
N LYS A 224 -0.10 -19.18 10.10
CA LYS A 224 -1.47 -19.70 10.14
C LYS A 224 -2.03 -19.96 8.74
N ASN A 225 -1.75 -19.10 7.78
CA ASN A 225 -2.16 -19.30 6.39
C ASN A 225 -1.43 -20.49 5.76
N LEU A 226 -0.11 -20.59 5.97
CA LEU A 226 0.69 -21.71 5.49
C LEU A 226 0.19 -23.05 6.03
N GLN A 227 -0.17 -23.13 7.33
CA GLN A 227 -0.72 -24.34 7.92
C GLN A 227 -2.06 -24.74 7.25
N LYS A 228 -2.97 -23.78 7.03
CA LYS A 228 -4.25 -24.06 6.35
C LYS A 228 -4.06 -24.60 4.94
N GLU A 229 -3.04 -24.13 4.23
CA GLU A 229 -2.72 -24.62 2.89
C GLU A 229 -2.22 -26.06 2.93
N VAL A 230 -1.32 -26.36 3.88
CA VAL A 230 -0.84 -27.73 4.12
C VAL A 230 -2.02 -28.65 4.44
N ASP A 231 -2.88 -28.26 5.38
CA ASP A 231 -4.07 -29.05 5.78
C ASP A 231 -5.01 -29.28 4.59
N SER A 232 -5.29 -28.24 3.79
CA SER A 232 -6.16 -28.37 2.61
C SER A 232 -5.57 -29.28 1.52
N GLN A 233 -4.25 -29.32 1.36
CA GLN A 233 -3.60 -30.23 0.41
C GLN A 233 -3.71 -31.69 0.89
N PHE A 234 -3.54 -31.93 2.19
CA PHE A 234 -3.73 -33.26 2.78
C PHE A 234 -5.17 -33.77 2.60
N ASP A 235 -6.19 -32.94 2.84
CA ASP A 235 -7.59 -33.32 2.68
C ASP A 235 -7.93 -33.70 1.23
N GLN A 236 -7.38 -32.98 0.24
CA GLN A 236 -7.56 -33.30 -1.18
C GLN A 236 -6.92 -34.64 -1.57
N ILE A 237 -5.83 -35.04 -0.91
CA ILE A 237 -5.17 -36.34 -1.14
C ILE A 237 -6.01 -37.48 -0.53
N ILE A 238 -6.58 -37.27 0.66
CA ILE A 238 -7.39 -38.27 1.36
C ILE A 238 -8.71 -38.52 0.62
N HIS A 239 -9.36 -37.48 0.12
CA HIS A 239 -10.67 -37.58 -0.55
C HIS A 239 -10.62 -37.85 -2.07
N LYS A 240 -9.42 -38.00 -2.65
CA LYS A 240 -9.21 -38.48 -4.04
C LYS A 240 -8.93 -39.99 -4.14
N LYS A 241 -9.02 -40.73 -3.03
CA LYS A 241 -9.03 -42.20 -2.99
C LYS A 241 -10.43 -42.72 -2.66
#